data_AF-A0A959A396-F1
#
_entry.id   AF-A0A959A396-F1
#
_cell.length_a   1.000
_cell.length_b   1.000
_cell.length_c   1.000
_cell.angle_alpha   90.00
_cell.angle_beta   90.00
_cell.angle_gamma   90.00
#
_symmetry.space_group_name_H-M   'P 1'
#
loop_
_entity.id
_entity.type
_entity.pdbx_description
1 polymer ?
#
loop_
_entity_poly.entity_id
_entity_poly.type
_entity_poly.pdbx_seq_one_letter_code
_entity_poly.pdbx_strand_id
1 'polypeptide(L)'
;MNYNKINNSVGWIVFIIASATYSLTVEPTASFWDVGEFIAVSYKLMVPHPPGAPLFLLIGRMFSFLSMGDPLKVAYWINMLSALASGFTILFMFWSITLIGQKILKVKESEINLTQAILLMGAGVVGALAYTFSDTFWFSAVEGEVYAMSSFLTAFVIWAMLKWEHIEDPSRANRWIILIAYVFGLSIGVHLLNLVTIPVLGLIYYFKKYDEITKRGILYTLGISGFLIILINNIIIPGLPSFAGSLEVFFVNSIGLPFGSGIIFTVLLIIGGLVYGILYSSKKEKDILNTALLSLAFILIGYSSYTMVVIRSGYNPTIDENNPEDVMSVVSYLKREQYGTRPLLFGRYYSAELIDQKKGAPVYIKGKDKYEVADYKIEQVYDPKETTILPRIWSGSHARTYEQELGLRKGEKPTFFDNLKFMFSYQMGHMYWRYFMWNFAGRASDIQDATWLSVVDAFKKVPASISANRGRNNYLMLPLLLGIIGLIYTYMKAPRQFFILLTLFFLT
;
A
#
# COMPACT_ATOMS: atom_id res chain seq x y z
N MET A 1 -19.76 -19.40 28.80
CA MET A 1 -19.71 -18.87 27.42
C MET A 1 -18.26 -18.81 26.98
N ASN A 2 -17.89 -19.34 25.81
CA ASN A 2 -16.51 -19.24 25.31
C ASN A 2 -16.44 -18.11 24.27
N TYR A 3 -16.05 -16.91 24.71
CA TYR A 3 -15.99 -15.72 23.85
C TYR A 3 -15.11 -15.94 22.62
N ASN A 4 -13.93 -16.57 22.77
CA ASN A 4 -12.99 -16.80 21.67
C ASN A 4 -13.59 -17.70 20.58
N LYS A 5 -14.34 -18.74 20.95
CA LYS A 5 -15.06 -19.56 19.97
C LYS A 5 -16.11 -18.74 19.22
N ILE A 6 -16.89 -17.92 19.94
CA ILE A 6 -17.91 -17.06 19.33
C ILE A 6 -17.27 -16.03 18.38
N ASN A 7 -16.26 -15.29 18.84
CA ASN A 7 -15.55 -14.30 18.04
C ASN A 7 -14.93 -14.92 16.77
N ASN A 8 -14.34 -16.10 16.87
CA ASN A 8 -13.77 -16.78 15.70
C ASN A 8 -14.87 -17.21 14.73
N SER A 9 -15.95 -17.83 15.21
CA SER A 9 -17.06 -18.26 14.36
C SER A 9 -17.76 -17.08 13.67
N VAL A 10 -18.04 -16.00 14.38
CA VAL A 10 -18.67 -14.80 13.81
C VAL A 10 -17.75 -14.17 12.75
N GLY A 11 -16.44 -14.09 13.00
CA GLY A 11 -15.48 -13.63 12.00
C GLY A 11 -15.57 -14.44 10.70
N TRP A 12 -15.55 -15.77 10.79
CA TRP A 12 -15.69 -16.63 9.61
C TRP A 12 -17.06 -16.51 8.92
N ILE A 13 -18.14 -16.27 9.66
CA ILE A 13 -19.45 -15.97 9.06
C ILE A 13 -19.40 -14.67 8.26
N VAL A 14 -18.80 -13.62 8.82
CA VAL A 14 -18.61 -12.33 8.13
C VAL A 14 -17.74 -12.49 6.88
N PHE A 15 -16.67 -13.29 6.96
CA PHE A 15 -15.84 -13.66 5.80
C PHE A 15 -16.67 -14.34 4.70
N ILE A 16 -17.51 -15.30 5.06
CA ILE A 16 -18.37 -16.01 4.08
C ILE A 16 -19.36 -15.05 3.44
N ILE A 17 -19.99 -14.17 4.22
CA ILE A 17 -20.92 -13.15 3.69
C ILE A 17 -20.19 -12.27 2.68
N ALA A 18 -19.06 -11.67 3.05
CA ALA A 18 -18.30 -10.79 2.18
C ALA A 18 -17.81 -11.50 0.92
N SER A 19 -17.21 -12.68 1.08
CA SER A 19 -16.71 -13.48 -0.05
C SER A 19 -17.85 -13.86 -1.00
N ALA A 20 -18.99 -14.31 -0.49
CA ALA A 20 -20.15 -14.63 -1.32
C ALA A 20 -20.68 -13.40 -2.06
N THR A 21 -20.79 -12.25 -1.39
CA THR A 21 -21.20 -10.98 -2.03
C THR A 21 -20.28 -10.62 -3.19
N TYR A 22 -18.96 -10.67 -3.00
CA TYR A 22 -18.01 -10.36 -4.06
C TYR A 22 -17.98 -11.42 -5.15
N SER A 23 -18.02 -12.70 -4.82
CA SER A 23 -18.07 -13.78 -5.82
C SER A 23 -19.33 -13.73 -6.70
N LEU A 24 -20.46 -13.27 -6.16
CA LEU A 24 -21.71 -13.10 -6.91
C LEU A 24 -21.69 -11.88 -7.84
N THR A 25 -20.78 -10.94 -7.60
CA THR A 25 -20.66 -9.68 -8.36
C THR A 25 -19.28 -9.51 -9.02
N VAL A 26 -18.49 -10.59 -9.03
CA VAL A 26 -17.14 -10.60 -9.60
C VAL A 26 -17.20 -10.32 -11.09
N GLU A 27 -16.27 -9.52 -11.60
CA GLU A 27 -16.17 -9.27 -13.02
C GLU A 27 -15.90 -10.60 -13.75
N PRO A 28 -16.71 -10.98 -14.76
CA PRO A 28 -16.53 -12.24 -15.47
C PRO A 28 -15.32 -12.20 -16.42
N THR A 29 -14.90 -11.01 -16.83
CA THR A 29 -13.82 -10.75 -17.79
C THR A 29 -12.87 -9.66 -17.28
N ALA A 30 -11.99 -9.14 -18.14
CA ALA A 30 -11.20 -7.95 -17.81
C ALA A 30 -12.11 -6.71 -17.68
N SER A 31 -11.92 -5.94 -16.60
CA SER A 31 -12.49 -4.60 -16.44
C SER A 31 -11.56 -3.54 -17.05
N PHE A 32 -11.90 -2.27 -16.87
CA PHE A 32 -11.12 -1.14 -17.36
C PHE A 32 -9.77 -1.01 -16.62
N TRP A 33 -8.81 -0.30 -17.21
CA TRP A 33 -7.49 -0.01 -16.62
C TRP A 33 -6.54 -1.24 -16.57
N ASP A 34 -5.84 -1.45 -15.45
CA ASP A 34 -4.70 -2.41 -15.34
C ASP A 34 -5.15 -3.88 -15.28
N VAL A 35 -6.44 -4.15 -15.05
CA VAL A 35 -6.96 -5.50 -14.79
C VAL A 35 -6.71 -6.46 -15.97
N GLY A 36 -6.88 -5.98 -17.21
CA GLY A 36 -6.61 -6.79 -18.40
C GLY A 36 -5.15 -7.23 -18.50
N GLU A 37 -4.22 -6.33 -18.15
CA GLU A 37 -2.79 -6.61 -18.12
C GLU A 37 -2.49 -7.63 -17.00
N PHE A 38 -2.91 -7.36 -15.76
CA PHE A 38 -2.67 -8.23 -14.61
C PHE A 38 -3.21 -9.65 -14.82
N ILE A 39 -4.37 -9.82 -15.45
CA ILE A 39 -4.91 -11.12 -15.84
C ILE A 39 -3.98 -11.82 -16.84
N ALA A 40 -3.58 -11.12 -17.91
CA ALA A 40 -2.74 -11.69 -18.96
C ALA A 40 -1.36 -12.09 -18.44
N VAL A 41 -0.72 -11.21 -17.67
CA VAL A 41 0.61 -11.45 -17.11
C VAL A 41 0.59 -12.48 -15.99
N SER A 42 -0.48 -12.58 -15.18
CA SER A 42 -0.63 -13.65 -14.19
C SER A 42 -0.80 -15.01 -14.86
N TYR A 43 -1.62 -15.10 -15.92
CA TYR A 43 -1.90 -16.36 -16.60
C TYR A 43 -0.64 -17.01 -17.18
N LYS A 44 0.30 -16.22 -17.72
CA LYS A 44 1.52 -16.75 -18.33
C LYS A 44 2.80 -16.44 -17.54
N LEU A 45 2.67 -15.87 -16.35
CA LEU A 45 3.78 -15.34 -15.54
C LEU A 45 4.69 -14.44 -16.39
N MET A 46 4.19 -13.28 -16.81
CA MET A 46 4.95 -12.31 -17.59
C MET A 46 5.35 -11.11 -16.72
N VAL A 47 5.93 -10.07 -17.32
CA VAL A 47 6.41 -8.88 -16.60
C VAL A 47 5.53 -7.69 -16.94
N PRO A 48 4.68 -7.22 -16.01
CA PRO A 48 3.82 -6.08 -16.23
C PRO A 48 4.57 -4.77 -15.95
N HIS A 49 3.84 -3.65 -16.03
CA HIS A 49 4.35 -2.35 -15.68
C HIS A 49 4.99 -2.30 -14.26
N PRO A 50 6.00 -1.43 -14.04
CA PRO A 50 6.66 -1.31 -12.75
C PRO A 50 5.72 -0.86 -11.61
N PRO A 51 5.79 -1.51 -10.42
CA PRO A 51 6.90 -2.33 -9.95
C PRO A 51 6.67 -3.84 -10.10
N GLY A 52 5.69 -4.31 -10.88
CA GLY A 52 5.59 -5.73 -11.25
C GLY A 52 4.67 -6.62 -10.42
N ALA A 53 4.42 -6.31 -9.15
CA ALA A 53 3.56 -7.07 -8.23
C ALA A 53 3.73 -8.62 -8.31
N PRO A 54 4.95 -9.16 -8.25
CA PRO A 54 5.23 -10.56 -8.56
C PRO A 54 4.51 -11.59 -7.68
N LEU A 55 4.27 -11.29 -6.40
CA LEU A 55 3.50 -12.18 -5.52
C LEU A 55 2.05 -12.27 -5.95
N PHE A 56 1.44 -11.15 -6.35
CA PHE A 56 0.09 -11.14 -6.91
C PHE A 56 0.03 -12.02 -8.16
N LEU A 57 1.01 -11.90 -9.06
CA LEU A 57 1.08 -12.70 -10.29
C LEU A 57 1.24 -14.20 -10.02
N LEU A 58 2.08 -14.58 -9.06
CA LEU A 58 2.29 -15.98 -8.66
C LEU A 58 1.00 -16.59 -8.11
N ILE A 59 0.27 -15.87 -7.26
CA ILE A 59 -1.01 -16.35 -6.72
C ILE A 59 -2.09 -16.33 -7.82
N GLY A 60 -2.13 -15.31 -8.67
CA GLY A 60 -3.01 -15.22 -9.83
C GLY A 60 -2.82 -16.40 -10.79
N ARG A 61 -1.57 -16.82 -11.01
CA ARG A 61 -1.25 -18.04 -11.78
C ARG A 61 -1.87 -19.28 -11.14
N MET A 62 -1.79 -19.42 -9.81
CA MET A 62 -2.41 -20.55 -9.10
C MET A 62 -3.93 -20.56 -9.29
N PHE A 63 -4.58 -19.39 -9.20
CA PHE A 63 -6.02 -19.27 -9.46
C PHE A 63 -6.37 -19.60 -10.91
N SER A 64 -5.53 -19.24 -11.88
CA SER A 64 -5.76 -19.59 -13.28
C SER A 64 -5.86 -21.11 -13.52
N PHE A 65 -5.23 -21.95 -12.69
CA PHE A 65 -5.36 -23.40 -12.81
C PHE A 65 -6.77 -23.93 -12.52
N LEU A 66 -7.58 -23.17 -11.76
CA LEU A 66 -8.99 -23.50 -11.51
C LEU A 66 -9.86 -23.37 -12.77
N SER A 67 -9.34 -22.78 -13.84
CA SER A 67 -9.98 -22.77 -15.16
C SER A 67 -10.02 -24.16 -15.82
N MET A 68 -9.29 -25.15 -15.27
CA MET A 68 -9.19 -26.52 -15.80
C MET A 68 -8.78 -26.56 -17.28
N GLY A 69 -7.94 -25.61 -17.70
CA GLY A 69 -7.43 -25.51 -19.07
C GLY A 69 -8.31 -24.70 -20.02
N ASP A 70 -9.49 -24.23 -19.59
CA ASP A 70 -10.35 -23.34 -20.37
C ASP A 70 -9.85 -21.89 -20.29
N PRO A 71 -9.34 -21.29 -21.39
CA PRO A 71 -8.85 -19.91 -21.37
C PRO A 71 -9.94 -18.88 -21.11
N LEU A 72 -11.19 -19.17 -21.45
CA LEU A 72 -12.32 -18.23 -21.28
C LEU A 72 -12.67 -18.02 -19.80
N LYS A 73 -12.27 -18.94 -18.92
CA LYS A 73 -12.52 -18.86 -17.47
C LYS A 73 -11.34 -18.29 -16.68
N VAL A 74 -10.22 -18.01 -17.32
CA VAL A 74 -9.00 -17.52 -16.63
C VAL A 74 -9.24 -16.17 -15.97
N ALA A 75 -9.86 -15.23 -16.69
CA ALA A 75 -10.19 -13.89 -16.17
C ALA A 75 -11.05 -13.98 -14.91
N TYR A 76 -12.16 -14.73 -14.97
CA TYR A 76 -13.04 -14.98 -13.83
C TYR A 76 -12.29 -15.49 -12.60
N TRP A 77 -11.43 -16.51 -12.76
CA TRP A 77 -10.70 -17.08 -11.62
C TRP A 77 -9.63 -16.13 -11.07
N ILE A 78 -8.98 -15.33 -11.92
CA ILE A 78 -8.05 -14.31 -11.43
C ILE A 78 -8.80 -13.19 -10.71
N ASN A 79 -9.98 -12.76 -11.19
CA ASN A 79 -10.80 -11.80 -10.45
C ASN A 79 -11.32 -12.39 -9.12
N MET A 80 -11.58 -13.71 -9.07
CA MET A 80 -11.96 -14.41 -7.84
C MET A 80 -10.88 -14.34 -6.74
N LEU A 81 -9.60 -14.21 -7.11
CA LEU A 81 -8.53 -13.95 -6.15
C LEU A 81 -8.80 -12.66 -5.36
N SER A 82 -9.17 -11.59 -6.06
CA SER A 82 -9.50 -10.30 -5.43
C SER A 82 -10.74 -10.42 -4.54
N ALA A 83 -11.78 -11.13 -4.99
CA ALA A 83 -12.99 -11.35 -4.20
C ALA A 83 -12.69 -12.05 -2.86
N LEU A 84 -11.87 -13.11 -2.90
CA LEU A 84 -11.47 -13.84 -1.69
C LEU A 84 -10.50 -13.05 -0.81
N ALA A 85 -9.53 -12.35 -1.41
CA ALA A 85 -8.63 -11.47 -0.67
C ALA A 85 -9.42 -10.38 0.07
N SER A 86 -10.38 -9.75 -0.59
CA SER A 86 -11.28 -8.78 0.03
C SER A 86 -12.14 -9.40 1.12
N GLY A 87 -12.63 -10.63 0.96
CA GLY A 87 -13.27 -11.38 2.05
C GLY A 87 -12.36 -11.50 3.29
N PHE A 88 -11.09 -11.83 3.10
CA PHE A 88 -10.10 -11.86 4.19
C PHE A 88 -9.85 -10.48 4.81
N THR A 89 -9.84 -9.39 4.02
CA THR A 89 -9.80 -8.02 4.55
C THR A 89 -10.92 -7.80 5.57
N ILE A 90 -12.15 -8.19 5.23
CA ILE A 90 -13.31 -8.04 6.12
C ILE A 90 -13.16 -8.90 7.38
N LEU A 91 -12.64 -10.13 7.27
CA LEU A 91 -12.36 -11.00 8.41
C LEU A 91 -11.41 -10.35 9.43
N PHE A 92 -10.26 -9.87 8.95
CA PHE A 92 -9.24 -9.28 9.82
C PHE A 92 -9.67 -7.91 10.37
N MET A 93 -10.47 -7.17 9.60
CA MET A 93 -11.08 -5.96 10.11
C MET A 93 -12.10 -6.25 11.21
N PHE A 94 -12.95 -7.26 11.07
CA PHE A 94 -13.85 -7.71 12.13
C PHE A 94 -13.07 -8.01 13.43
N TRP A 95 -12.01 -8.82 13.35
CA TRP A 95 -11.21 -9.14 14.54
C TRP A 95 -10.42 -7.95 15.09
N SER A 96 -10.01 -7.01 14.24
CA SER A 96 -9.36 -5.77 14.69
C SER A 96 -10.35 -4.90 15.48
N ILE A 97 -11.59 -4.75 14.98
CA ILE A 97 -12.65 -4.01 15.66
C ILE A 97 -12.97 -4.64 17.01
N THR A 98 -13.07 -5.98 17.10
CA THR A 98 -13.38 -6.63 18.38
C THR A 98 -12.24 -6.52 19.39
N LEU A 99 -10.97 -6.57 18.97
CA LEU A 99 -9.81 -6.32 19.84
C LEU A 99 -9.75 -4.87 20.34
N ILE A 100 -10.02 -3.90 19.46
CA ILE A 100 -10.09 -2.48 19.85
C ILE A 100 -11.27 -2.25 20.79
N GLY A 101 -12.44 -2.86 20.51
CA GLY A 101 -13.62 -2.79 21.35
C GLY A 101 -13.37 -3.32 22.77
N GLN A 102 -12.65 -4.43 22.92
CA GLN A 102 -12.25 -4.96 24.24
C GLN A 102 -11.44 -3.94 25.04
N LYS A 103 -10.54 -3.21 24.38
CA LYS A 103 -9.74 -2.15 25.00
C LYS A 103 -10.58 -0.94 25.40
N ILE A 104 -11.54 -0.56 24.57
CA ILE A 104 -12.48 0.54 24.89
C ILE A 104 -13.33 0.17 26.12
N LEU A 105 -13.79 -1.09 26.19
CA LEU A 105 -14.56 -1.60 27.33
C LEU A 105 -13.70 -1.94 28.55
N LYS A 106 -12.38 -2.03 28.39
CA LYS A 106 -11.40 -2.41 29.43
C LYS A 106 -11.70 -3.78 30.06
N VAL A 107 -12.05 -4.76 29.23
CA VAL A 107 -12.39 -6.12 29.65
C VAL A 107 -11.34 -7.12 29.16
N LYS A 108 -11.05 -8.14 29.97
CA LYS A 108 -10.21 -9.28 29.57
C LYS A 108 -11.06 -10.37 28.94
N GLU A 109 -10.49 -11.14 28.01
CA GLU A 109 -11.19 -12.23 27.30
C GLU A 109 -11.91 -13.21 28.25
N SER A 110 -11.34 -13.51 29.41
CA SER A 110 -11.90 -14.44 30.42
C SER A 110 -13.09 -13.88 31.20
N GLU A 111 -13.32 -12.57 31.16
CA GLU A 111 -14.29 -11.85 32.00
C GLU A 111 -15.48 -11.30 31.20
N ILE A 112 -15.51 -11.53 29.89
CA ILE A 112 -16.54 -11.00 29.00
C ILE A 112 -17.90 -11.65 29.30
N ASN A 113 -18.86 -10.84 29.74
CA ASN A 113 -20.25 -11.25 29.94
C ASN A 113 -21.05 -11.21 28.63
N LEU A 114 -22.29 -11.73 28.65
CA LEU A 114 -23.13 -11.82 27.45
C LEU A 114 -23.38 -10.46 26.80
N THR A 115 -23.69 -9.42 27.58
CA THR A 115 -23.94 -8.06 27.07
C THR A 115 -22.71 -7.51 26.36
N GLN A 116 -21.53 -7.64 26.96
CA GLN A 116 -20.26 -7.22 26.37
C GLN A 116 -19.93 -8.03 25.11
N ALA A 117 -20.19 -9.34 25.10
CA ALA A 117 -20.02 -10.16 23.91
C ALA A 117 -20.92 -9.68 22.77
N ILE A 118 -22.20 -9.41 23.03
CA ILE A 118 -23.15 -8.89 22.04
C ILE A 118 -22.67 -7.53 21.51
N LEU A 119 -22.22 -6.62 22.39
CA LEU A 119 -21.70 -5.31 21.99
C LEU A 119 -20.46 -5.44 21.09
N LEU A 120 -19.51 -6.30 21.45
CA LEU A 120 -18.29 -6.53 20.67
C LEU A 120 -18.59 -7.17 19.32
N MET A 121 -19.43 -8.21 19.29
CA MET A 121 -19.82 -8.87 18.04
C MET A 121 -20.62 -7.92 17.14
N GLY A 122 -21.56 -7.16 17.72
CA GLY A 122 -22.35 -6.18 16.98
C GLY A 122 -21.49 -5.07 16.38
N ALA A 123 -20.57 -4.50 17.15
CA ALA A 123 -19.62 -3.50 16.65
C ALA A 123 -18.74 -4.07 15.53
N GLY A 124 -18.20 -5.27 15.71
CA GLY A 124 -17.40 -5.97 14.71
C GLY A 124 -18.18 -6.23 13.43
N VAL A 125 -19.38 -6.81 13.51
CA VAL A 125 -20.21 -7.14 12.35
C VAL A 125 -20.64 -5.88 11.60
N VAL A 126 -21.15 -4.86 12.32
CA VAL A 126 -21.63 -3.62 11.69
C VAL A 126 -20.47 -2.88 11.03
N GLY A 127 -19.34 -2.71 11.72
CA GLY A 127 -18.18 -2.02 11.16
C GLY A 127 -17.58 -2.80 9.98
N ALA A 128 -17.50 -4.12 10.09
CA ALA A 128 -16.92 -4.94 9.04
C ALA A 128 -17.77 -4.95 7.77
N LEU A 129 -19.07 -5.20 7.91
CA LEU A 129 -19.99 -5.24 6.77
C LEU A 129 -20.28 -3.85 6.19
N ALA A 130 -20.19 -2.78 6.98
CA ALA A 130 -20.29 -1.41 6.43
C ALA A 130 -19.19 -1.15 5.39
N TYR A 131 -17.95 -1.61 5.64
CA TYR A 131 -16.89 -1.54 4.64
C TYR A 131 -17.12 -2.51 3.47
N THR A 132 -17.67 -3.70 3.75
CA THR A 132 -18.01 -4.67 2.70
C THR A 132 -18.85 -4.05 1.59
N PHE A 133 -19.83 -3.24 1.99
CA PHE A 133 -20.78 -2.58 1.10
C PHE A 133 -20.40 -1.14 0.75
N SER A 134 -19.17 -0.71 1.05
CA SER A 134 -18.67 0.61 0.64
C SER A 134 -18.28 0.61 -0.83
N ASP A 135 -18.68 1.65 -1.57
CA ASP A 135 -18.58 1.72 -3.04
C ASP A 135 -17.13 1.59 -3.52
N THR A 136 -16.21 2.34 -2.89
CA THR A 136 -14.80 2.34 -3.29
C THR A 136 -14.13 1.00 -3.02
N PHE A 137 -14.42 0.35 -1.89
CA PHE A 137 -13.83 -0.95 -1.59
C PHE A 137 -14.43 -2.06 -2.46
N TRP A 138 -15.75 -2.04 -2.68
CA TRP A 138 -16.41 -3.04 -3.51
C TRP A 138 -15.85 -3.03 -4.92
N PHE A 139 -15.68 -1.85 -5.53
CA PHE A 139 -15.14 -1.73 -6.89
C PHE A 139 -13.82 -2.52 -7.06
N SER A 140 -12.85 -2.31 -6.16
CA SER A 140 -11.59 -3.07 -6.18
C SER A 140 -11.71 -4.52 -5.72
N ALA A 141 -12.76 -4.88 -4.99
CA ALA A 141 -12.96 -6.25 -4.49
C ALA A 141 -13.39 -7.24 -5.57
N VAL A 142 -13.96 -6.76 -6.69
CA VAL A 142 -14.54 -7.61 -7.74
C VAL A 142 -13.68 -7.74 -9.00
N GLU A 143 -12.53 -7.07 -9.04
CA GLU A 143 -11.63 -7.03 -10.20
C GLU A 143 -10.19 -7.43 -9.87
N GLY A 144 -9.50 -8.02 -10.84
CA GLY A 144 -8.17 -8.62 -10.72
C GLY A 144 -7.03 -7.62 -10.61
N GLU A 145 -7.10 -6.73 -9.60
CA GLU A 145 -6.09 -5.70 -9.33
C GLU A 145 -5.42 -5.89 -7.95
N VAL A 146 -4.25 -5.27 -7.77
CA VAL A 146 -3.39 -5.46 -6.59
C VAL A 146 -4.00 -4.93 -5.29
N TYR A 147 -4.98 -4.03 -5.36
CA TYR A 147 -5.54 -3.32 -4.20
C TYR A 147 -6.30 -4.24 -3.23
N ALA A 148 -7.02 -5.25 -3.73
CA ALA A 148 -7.73 -6.22 -2.88
C ALA A 148 -6.74 -7.01 -2.00
N MET A 149 -5.67 -7.54 -2.61
CA MET A 149 -4.63 -8.26 -1.89
C MET A 149 -3.81 -7.33 -0.98
N SER A 150 -3.52 -6.10 -1.42
CA SER A 150 -2.87 -5.09 -0.58
C SER A 150 -3.70 -4.78 0.67
N SER A 151 -5.01 -4.63 0.54
CA SER A 151 -5.94 -4.37 1.64
C SER A 151 -5.98 -5.54 2.61
N PHE A 152 -5.97 -6.78 2.10
CA PHE A 152 -5.90 -7.98 2.91
C PHE A 152 -4.63 -8.01 3.77
N LEU A 153 -3.46 -7.84 3.16
CA LEU A 153 -2.18 -7.88 3.90
C LEU A 153 -2.10 -6.74 4.93
N THR A 154 -2.64 -5.57 4.59
CA THR A 154 -2.75 -4.42 5.50
C THR A 154 -3.63 -4.75 6.71
N ALA A 155 -4.85 -5.26 6.48
CA ALA A 155 -5.78 -5.64 7.55
C ALA A 155 -5.20 -6.75 8.43
N PHE A 156 -4.53 -7.75 7.82
CA PHE A 156 -3.82 -8.80 8.55
C PHE A 156 -2.73 -8.23 9.45
N VAL A 157 -1.88 -7.33 8.95
CA VAL A 157 -0.77 -6.77 9.72
C VAL A 157 -1.26 -5.94 10.91
N ILE A 158 -2.31 -5.12 10.71
CA ILE A 158 -2.94 -4.38 11.80
C ILE A 158 -3.52 -5.35 12.84
N TRP A 159 -4.28 -6.36 12.41
CA TRP A 159 -4.83 -7.38 13.30
C TRP A 159 -3.73 -8.15 14.05
N ALA A 160 -2.67 -8.55 13.35
CA ALA A 160 -1.55 -9.30 13.90
C ALA A 160 -0.82 -8.49 14.97
N MET A 161 -0.69 -7.17 14.78
CA MET A 161 -0.08 -6.28 15.76
C MET A 161 -0.99 -6.03 16.97
N LEU A 162 -2.30 -5.90 16.75
CA LEU A 162 -3.26 -5.87 17.85
C LEU A 162 -3.25 -7.18 18.62
N LYS A 163 -3.13 -8.34 17.94
CA LYS A 163 -3.02 -9.63 18.62
C LYS A 163 -1.70 -9.76 19.37
N TRP A 164 -0.59 -9.34 18.78
CA TRP A 164 0.70 -9.20 19.46
C TRP A 164 0.56 -8.38 20.74
N GLU A 165 -0.23 -7.31 20.70
CA GLU A 165 -0.44 -6.43 21.85
C GLU A 165 -1.03 -7.17 23.07
N HIS A 166 -1.85 -8.20 22.85
CA HIS A 166 -2.50 -8.98 23.90
C HIS A 166 -1.66 -10.17 24.40
N ILE A 167 -0.48 -10.42 23.82
CA ILE A 167 0.41 -11.51 24.23
C ILE A 167 1.40 -11.01 25.27
N GLU A 168 1.37 -11.57 26.46
CA GLU A 168 2.29 -11.23 27.56
C GLU A 168 3.65 -11.94 27.44
N ASP A 169 3.65 -13.19 26.97
CA ASP A 169 4.87 -13.99 26.75
C ASP A 169 5.76 -13.36 25.68
N PRO A 170 6.98 -12.88 26.03
CA PRO A 170 7.88 -12.21 25.09
C PRO A 170 8.29 -13.09 23.90
N SER A 171 8.50 -14.39 24.11
CA SER A 171 8.93 -15.31 23.05
C SER A 171 7.84 -15.47 22.01
N ARG A 172 6.59 -15.68 22.46
CA ARG A 172 5.43 -15.74 21.56
C ARG A 172 5.19 -14.40 20.87
N ALA A 173 5.34 -13.29 21.58
CA ALA A 173 5.21 -11.95 21.01
C ALA A 173 6.25 -11.71 19.89
N ASN A 174 7.51 -12.08 20.09
CA ASN A 174 8.55 -11.90 19.06
C ASN A 174 8.26 -12.67 17.76
N ARG A 175 7.64 -13.86 17.85
CA ARG A 175 7.22 -14.61 16.65
C ARG A 175 6.21 -13.84 15.78
N TRP A 176 5.31 -13.09 16.41
CA TRP A 176 4.36 -12.23 15.68
C TRP A 176 5.04 -11.05 15.01
N ILE A 177 6.06 -10.45 15.63
CA ILE A 177 6.86 -9.39 15.00
C ILE A 177 7.60 -9.91 13.76
N ILE A 178 8.15 -11.12 13.84
CA ILE A 178 8.80 -11.77 12.69
C ILE A 178 7.78 -12.10 11.59
N LEU A 179 6.59 -12.60 11.95
CA LEU A 179 5.51 -12.85 11.00
C LEU A 179 5.03 -11.56 10.32
N ILE A 180 4.87 -10.47 11.07
CA ILE A 180 4.53 -9.16 10.53
C ILE A 180 5.60 -8.72 9.54
N ALA A 181 6.88 -8.82 9.91
CA ALA A 181 8.01 -8.49 9.03
C ALA A 181 8.03 -9.33 7.74
N TYR A 182 7.73 -10.63 7.84
CA TYR A 182 7.57 -11.49 6.67
C TYR A 182 6.45 -11.02 5.74
N VAL A 183 5.29 -10.68 6.30
CA VAL A 183 4.14 -10.18 5.53
C VAL A 183 4.43 -8.80 4.93
N PHE A 184 5.20 -7.94 5.58
CA PHE A 184 5.72 -6.73 4.95
C PHE A 184 6.57 -7.05 3.72
N GLY A 185 7.51 -8.00 3.84
CA GLY A 185 8.31 -8.46 2.71
C GLY A 185 7.47 -8.97 1.55
N LEU A 186 6.48 -9.83 1.83
CA LEU A 186 5.54 -10.34 0.83
C LEU A 186 4.70 -9.23 0.20
N SER A 187 4.24 -8.27 1.02
CA SER A 187 3.42 -7.16 0.55
C SER A 187 4.17 -6.28 -0.45
N ILE A 188 5.49 -6.13 -0.33
CA ILE A 188 6.28 -5.41 -1.34
C ILE A 188 6.10 -6.06 -2.72
N GLY A 189 5.97 -7.39 -2.77
CA GLY A 189 5.64 -8.18 -3.96
C GLY A 189 4.20 -8.04 -4.46
N VAL A 190 3.36 -7.26 -3.79
CA VAL A 190 1.97 -6.96 -4.21
C VAL A 190 1.83 -5.46 -4.43
N HIS A 191 2.00 -4.68 -3.36
CA HIS A 191 1.87 -3.22 -3.36
C HIS A 191 2.55 -2.62 -2.11
N LEU A 192 3.08 -1.41 -2.25
CA LEU A 192 3.86 -0.73 -1.19
C LEU A 192 3.00 -0.12 -0.07
N LEU A 193 1.67 -0.09 -0.22
CA LEU A 193 0.75 0.57 0.70
C LEU A 193 0.88 0.06 2.13
N ASN A 194 1.20 -1.22 2.34
CA ASN A 194 1.35 -1.75 3.69
C ASN A 194 2.44 -1.00 4.50
N LEU A 195 3.47 -0.42 3.87
CA LEU A 195 4.51 0.38 4.54
C LEU A 195 3.94 1.57 5.33
N VAL A 196 2.82 2.14 4.90
CA VAL A 196 2.19 3.28 5.58
C VAL A 196 1.57 2.88 6.92
N THR A 197 1.43 1.59 7.22
CA THR A 197 0.95 1.12 8.53
C THR A 197 2.03 1.17 9.62
N ILE A 198 3.32 1.26 9.25
CA ILE A 198 4.45 1.22 10.21
C ILE A 198 4.28 2.21 11.37
N PRO A 199 3.86 3.47 11.16
CA PRO A 199 3.62 4.40 12.27
C PRO A 199 2.51 3.95 13.22
N VAL A 200 1.45 3.33 12.70
CA VAL A 200 0.37 2.75 13.52
C VAL A 200 0.91 1.61 14.37
N LEU A 201 1.70 0.69 13.76
CA LEU A 201 2.32 -0.41 14.49
C LEU A 201 3.30 0.10 15.56
N GLY A 202 4.08 1.13 15.23
CA GLY A 202 4.98 1.81 16.15
C GLY A 202 4.24 2.37 17.36
N LEU A 203 3.08 3.01 17.15
CA LEU A 203 2.24 3.50 18.25
C LEU A 203 1.66 2.37 19.09
N ILE A 204 1.18 1.26 18.48
CA ILE A 204 0.73 0.08 19.23
C ILE A 204 1.88 -0.50 20.07
N TYR A 205 3.08 -0.58 19.51
CA TYR A 205 4.28 -1.03 20.22
C TYR A 205 4.60 -0.13 21.42
N TYR A 206 4.64 1.20 21.19
CA TYR A 206 4.93 2.19 22.23
C TYR A 206 3.88 2.15 23.34
N PHE A 207 2.59 2.12 23.00
CA PHE A 207 1.50 2.12 23.98
C PHE A 207 1.41 0.82 24.80
N LYS A 208 1.96 -0.29 24.31
CA LYS A 208 2.10 -1.53 25.07
C LYS A 208 3.30 -1.51 26.01
N LYS A 209 4.44 -1.00 25.53
CA LYS A 209 5.73 -1.10 26.24
C LYS A 209 5.96 -0.04 27.30
N TYR A 210 5.24 1.08 27.23
CA TYR A 210 5.42 2.21 28.13
C TYR A 210 4.10 2.57 28.82
N ASP A 211 4.14 2.66 30.15
CA ASP A 211 2.99 3.05 30.95
C ASP A 211 2.70 4.55 30.85
N GLU A 212 3.76 5.36 30.89
CA GLU A 212 3.70 6.82 30.76
C GLU A 212 3.80 7.25 29.30
N ILE A 213 2.67 7.75 28.78
CA ILE A 213 2.57 8.22 27.40
C ILE A 213 2.83 9.72 27.37
N THR A 214 3.90 10.12 26.67
CA THR A 214 4.29 11.54 26.52
C THR A 214 4.17 12.00 25.08
N LYS A 215 3.92 13.29 24.86
CA LYS A 215 3.90 13.90 23.51
C LYS A 215 5.23 13.69 22.77
N ARG A 216 6.36 13.74 23.51
CA ARG A 216 7.70 13.48 22.95
C ARG A 216 7.86 12.02 22.54
N GLY A 217 7.40 11.07 23.35
CA GLY A 217 7.43 9.64 23.02
C GLY A 217 6.61 9.31 21.76
N ILE A 218 5.43 9.91 21.60
CA ILE A 218 4.63 9.81 20.37
C ILE A 218 5.42 10.36 19.18
N LEU A 219 5.99 11.58 19.30
CA LEU A 219 6.75 12.21 18.22
C LEU A 219 7.98 11.39 17.80
N TYR A 220 8.74 10.86 18.77
CA TYR A 220 9.88 9.98 18.48
C TYR A 220 9.43 8.68 17.80
N THR A 221 8.33 8.09 18.25
CA THR A 221 7.78 6.87 17.64
C THR A 221 7.39 7.11 16.18
N LEU A 222 6.69 8.22 15.90
CA LEU A 222 6.33 8.60 14.53
C LEU A 222 7.58 8.91 13.68
N GLY A 223 8.57 9.61 14.24
CA GLY A 223 9.84 9.91 13.56
C GLY A 223 10.64 8.66 13.21
N ILE A 224 10.78 7.71 14.15
CA ILE A 224 11.43 6.41 13.91
C ILE A 224 10.65 5.62 12.86
N SER A 225 9.33 5.61 12.93
CA SER A 225 8.48 4.92 11.96
C SER A 225 8.61 5.52 10.55
N GLY A 226 8.66 6.85 10.44
CA GLY A 226 8.93 7.54 9.17
C GLY A 226 10.32 7.21 8.63
N PHE A 227 11.34 7.14 9.49
CA PHE A 227 12.67 6.68 9.09
C PHE A 227 12.64 5.23 8.58
N LEU A 228 11.92 4.32 9.24
CA LEU A 228 11.77 2.94 8.79
C LEU A 228 11.07 2.83 7.43
N ILE A 229 10.06 3.66 7.16
CA ILE A 229 9.44 3.76 5.83
C ILE A 229 10.48 4.15 4.79
N ILE A 230 11.27 5.20 5.04
CA ILE A 230 12.32 5.66 4.11
C ILE A 230 13.40 4.58 3.93
N LEU A 231 13.83 3.94 5.02
CA LEU A 231 14.80 2.84 5.00
C LEU A 231 14.30 1.71 4.09
N ILE A 232 13.06 1.25 4.25
CA ILE A 232 12.52 0.17 3.43
C ILE A 232 12.32 0.64 1.98
N ASN A 233 11.62 1.75 1.78
CA ASN A 233 11.19 2.22 0.46
C ASN A 233 12.35 2.70 -0.42
N ASN A 234 13.40 3.31 0.15
CA ASN A 234 14.48 3.93 -0.62
C ASN A 234 15.80 3.14 -0.52
N ILE A 235 16.06 2.46 0.60
CA ILE A 235 17.34 1.75 0.80
C ILE A 235 17.18 0.26 0.55
N ILE A 236 16.13 -0.39 1.08
CA ILE A 236 15.96 -1.83 0.89
C ILE A 236 15.48 -2.14 -0.52
N ILE A 237 14.35 -1.57 -0.95
CA ILE A 237 13.68 -1.95 -2.20
C ILE A 237 14.53 -1.59 -3.44
N PRO A 238 14.84 -0.32 -3.74
CA PRO A 238 15.70 0.02 -4.88
C PRO A 238 17.19 0.11 -4.52
N GLY A 239 17.53 0.33 -3.25
CA GLY A 239 18.91 0.58 -2.83
C GLY A 239 19.77 -0.68 -2.80
N LEU A 240 19.25 -1.83 -2.34
CA LEU A 240 20.00 -3.10 -2.38
C LEU A 240 20.31 -3.54 -3.82
N PRO A 241 19.35 -3.53 -4.78
CA PRO A 241 19.66 -3.78 -6.18
C PRO A 241 20.65 -2.76 -6.77
N SER A 242 20.57 -1.48 -6.38
CA SER A 242 21.52 -0.45 -6.85
C SER A 242 22.93 -0.72 -6.36
N PHE A 243 23.07 -1.17 -5.11
CA PHE A 243 24.35 -1.56 -4.53
C PHE A 243 24.91 -2.80 -5.23
N ALA A 244 24.06 -3.80 -5.47
CA ALA A 244 24.42 -4.99 -6.24
C ALA A 244 24.89 -4.62 -7.65
N GLY A 245 24.20 -3.72 -8.34
CA GLY A 245 24.59 -3.22 -9.67
C GLY A 245 25.93 -2.48 -9.66
N SER A 246 26.20 -1.69 -8.62
CA SER A 246 27.49 -0.99 -8.48
C SER A 246 28.65 -1.99 -8.32
N LEU A 247 28.46 -3.02 -7.49
CA LEU A 247 29.45 -4.10 -7.33
C LEU A 247 29.58 -4.95 -8.60
N GLU A 248 28.48 -5.19 -9.31
CA GLU A 248 28.48 -5.89 -10.59
C GLU A 248 29.36 -5.18 -11.63
N VAL A 249 29.21 -3.87 -11.80
CA VAL A 249 30.08 -3.08 -12.70
C VAL A 249 31.53 -3.12 -12.24
N PHE A 250 31.79 -3.00 -10.94
CA PHE A 250 33.15 -3.05 -10.42
C PHE A 250 33.82 -4.40 -10.69
N PHE A 251 33.16 -5.51 -10.38
CA PHE A 251 33.71 -6.86 -10.55
C PHE A 251 33.91 -7.19 -12.03
N VAL A 252 32.95 -6.88 -12.89
CA VAL A 252 33.06 -7.17 -14.33
C VAL A 252 34.07 -6.24 -14.99
N ASN A 253 33.95 -4.92 -14.82
CA ASN A 253 34.74 -3.97 -15.59
C ASN A 253 36.15 -3.75 -15.03
N SER A 254 36.34 -3.84 -13.71
CA SER A 254 37.62 -3.52 -13.06
C SER A 254 38.43 -4.77 -12.69
N ILE A 255 37.76 -5.85 -12.25
CA ILE A 255 38.43 -7.11 -11.89
C ILE A 255 38.49 -8.06 -13.09
N GLY A 256 37.57 -7.95 -14.05
CA GLY A 256 37.51 -8.83 -15.23
C GLY A 256 36.80 -10.17 -14.94
N LEU A 257 35.94 -10.21 -13.94
CA LEU A 257 35.14 -11.40 -13.62
C LEU A 257 33.92 -11.53 -14.55
N PRO A 258 33.34 -12.74 -14.69
CA PRO A 258 32.13 -12.92 -15.49
C PRO A 258 30.93 -12.13 -14.96
N PHE A 259 29.97 -11.82 -15.85
CA PHE A 259 28.68 -11.26 -15.47
C PHE A 259 27.98 -12.10 -14.39
N GLY A 260 27.33 -11.41 -13.45
CA GLY A 260 26.66 -11.95 -12.28
C GLY A 260 27.57 -12.08 -11.05
N SER A 261 28.89 -11.89 -11.19
CA SER A 261 29.84 -12.04 -10.09
C SER A 261 29.62 -11.05 -8.94
N GLY A 262 29.32 -9.79 -9.24
CA GLY A 262 29.03 -8.78 -8.21
C GLY A 262 27.67 -9.02 -7.55
N ILE A 263 26.68 -9.52 -8.30
CA ILE A 263 25.39 -9.93 -7.74
C ILE A 263 25.56 -11.08 -6.75
N ILE A 264 26.25 -12.16 -7.16
CA ILE A 264 26.52 -13.33 -6.30
C ILE A 264 27.26 -12.90 -5.03
N PHE A 265 28.31 -12.08 -5.19
CA PHE A 265 29.06 -11.54 -4.05
C PHE A 265 28.15 -10.75 -3.10
N THR A 266 27.28 -9.89 -3.64
CA THR A 266 26.34 -9.09 -2.83
C THR A 266 25.36 -9.97 -2.06
N VAL A 267 24.81 -11.01 -2.69
CA VAL A 267 23.91 -11.97 -2.03
C VAL A 267 24.63 -12.71 -0.90
N LEU A 268 25.84 -13.22 -1.16
CA LEU A 268 26.65 -13.89 -0.15
C LEU A 268 27.02 -12.96 1.01
N LEU A 269 27.33 -11.70 0.72
CA LEU A 269 27.64 -10.69 1.73
C LEU A 269 26.43 -10.42 2.64
N ILE A 270 25.24 -10.26 2.07
CA ILE A 270 24.01 -10.01 2.83
C ILE A 270 23.65 -11.24 3.68
N ILE A 271 23.64 -12.44 3.08
CA ILE A 271 23.32 -13.68 3.80
C ILE A 271 24.36 -13.93 4.90
N GLY A 272 25.65 -13.84 4.58
CA GLY A 272 26.74 -14.04 5.54
C GLY A 272 26.69 -13.03 6.68
N GLY A 273 26.44 -11.75 6.37
CA GLY A 273 26.27 -10.70 7.37
C GLY A 273 25.07 -10.91 8.29
N LEU A 274 23.92 -11.34 7.73
CA LEU A 274 22.73 -11.67 8.52
C LEU A 274 22.95 -12.89 9.41
N VAL A 275 23.49 -13.98 8.86
CA VAL A 275 23.79 -15.20 9.62
C VAL A 275 24.76 -14.88 10.75
N TYR A 276 25.87 -14.20 10.46
CA TYR A 276 26.82 -13.78 11.48
C TYR A 276 26.16 -12.89 12.54
N GLY A 277 25.39 -11.88 12.14
CA GLY A 277 24.72 -10.96 13.04
C GLY A 277 23.69 -11.65 13.94
N ILE A 278 22.92 -12.60 13.41
CA ILE A 278 21.93 -13.39 14.15
C ILE A 278 22.65 -14.29 15.17
N LEU A 279 23.70 -15.01 14.74
CA LEU A 279 24.50 -15.85 15.64
C LEU A 279 25.19 -15.03 16.74
N TYR A 280 25.76 -13.88 16.37
CA TYR A 280 26.39 -12.95 17.30
C TYR A 280 25.39 -12.41 18.32
N SER A 281 24.24 -11.92 17.87
CA SER A 281 23.20 -11.37 18.75
C SER A 281 22.62 -12.43 19.67
N SER A 282 22.45 -13.67 19.20
CA SER A 282 22.03 -14.80 20.05
C SER A 282 23.10 -15.14 21.10
N LYS A 283 24.38 -15.27 20.70
CA LYS A 283 25.49 -15.58 21.62
C LYS A 283 25.73 -14.48 22.66
N LYS A 284 25.37 -13.24 22.36
CA LYS A 284 25.51 -12.08 23.25
C LYS A 284 24.20 -11.71 23.97
N GLU A 285 23.16 -12.53 23.85
CA GLU A 285 21.85 -12.34 24.50
C GLU A 285 21.25 -10.95 24.20
N LYS A 286 21.44 -10.47 22.97
CA LYS A 286 20.90 -9.19 22.48
C LYS A 286 19.57 -9.41 21.78
N ASP A 287 18.51 -9.67 22.55
CA ASP A 287 17.18 -10.07 22.04
C ASP A 287 16.57 -9.10 21.02
N ILE A 288 16.66 -7.79 21.29
CA ILE A 288 16.12 -6.76 20.39
C ILE A 288 16.85 -6.78 19.05
N LEU A 289 18.19 -6.86 19.09
CA LEU A 289 19.01 -6.94 17.88
C LEU A 289 18.73 -8.23 17.11
N ASN A 290 18.62 -9.36 17.82
CA ASN A 290 18.32 -10.65 17.20
C ASN A 290 16.96 -10.63 16.50
N THR A 291 15.93 -10.11 17.17
CA THR A 291 14.59 -9.97 16.59
C THR A 291 14.60 -9.03 15.39
N ALA A 292 15.30 -7.90 15.46
CA ALA A 292 15.43 -6.96 14.34
C ALA A 292 16.13 -7.59 13.12
N LEU A 293 17.21 -8.36 13.33
CA LEU A 293 17.92 -9.06 12.26
C LEU A 293 17.09 -10.19 11.65
N LEU A 294 16.34 -10.93 12.47
CA LEU A 294 15.38 -11.92 11.99
C LEU A 294 14.25 -11.26 11.19
N SER A 295 13.69 -10.16 11.68
CA SER A 295 12.69 -9.38 10.92
C SER A 295 13.24 -8.91 9.58
N LEU A 296 14.48 -8.40 9.53
CA LEU A 296 15.12 -8.02 8.26
C LEU A 296 15.28 -9.23 7.33
N ALA A 297 15.74 -10.38 7.85
CA ALA A 297 15.86 -11.60 7.06
C ALA A 297 14.51 -12.03 6.47
N PHE A 298 13.43 -12.02 7.26
CA PHE A 298 12.09 -12.38 6.78
C PHE A 298 11.49 -11.35 5.81
N ILE A 299 11.79 -10.06 5.96
CA ILE A 299 11.45 -9.05 4.94
C ILE A 299 12.13 -9.40 3.61
N LEU A 300 13.42 -9.74 3.64
CA LEU A 300 14.17 -10.10 2.43
C LEU A 300 13.68 -11.41 1.80
N ILE A 301 13.27 -12.40 2.61
CA ILE A 301 12.64 -13.63 2.13
C ILE A 301 11.31 -13.31 1.43
N GLY A 302 10.47 -12.45 1.98
CA GLY A 302 9.23 -12.04 1.30
C GLY A 302 9.50 -11.24 0.01
N TYR A 303 10.49 -10.33 0.07
CA TYR A 303 10.93 -9.51 -1.05
C TYR A 303 11.54 -10.33 -2.20
N SER A 304 12.05 -11.54 -1.92
CA SER A 304 12.63 -12.42 -2.95
C SER A 304 11.65 -12.85 -4.03
N SER A 305 10.33 -12.62 -3.84
CA SER A 305 9.32 -12.77 -4.90
C SER A 305 9.66 -11.96 -6.16
N TYR A 306 10.37 -10.83 -6.03
CA TYR A 306 10.86 -10.03 -7.18
C TYR A 306 11.86 -10.74 -8.08
N THR A 307 12.48 -11.82 -7.60
CA THR A 307 13.32 -12.66 -8.47
C THR A 307 12.51 -13.22 -9.65
N MET A 308 11.19 -13.37 -9.50
CA MET A 308 10.29 -13.79 -10.58
C MET A 308 10.38 -12.84 -11.78
N VAL A 309 10.38 -11.52 -11.54
CA VAL A 309 10.46 -10.51 -12.61
C VAL A 309 11.73 -10.71 -13.44
N VAL A 310 12.88 -10.83 -12.77
CA VAL A 310 14.19 -11.00 -13.43
C VAL A 310 14.26 -12.32 -14.20
N ILE A 311 13.85 -13.42 -13.56
CA ILE A 311 13.84 -14.75 -14.18
C ILE A 311 12.95 -14.74 -15.42
N ARG A 312 11.74 -14.17 -15.32
CA ARG A 312 10.78 -14.20 -16.42
C ARG A 312 11.18 -13.28 -17.55
N SER A 313 11.68 -12.08 -17.28
CA SER A 313 12.22 -11.19 -18.32
C SER A 313 13.36 -11.85 -19.10
N GLY A 314 14.25 -12.60 -18.43
CA GLY A 314 15.31 -13.36 -19.12
C GLY A 314 14.83 -14.43 -20.11
N TYR A 315 13.56 -14.84 -20.07
CA TYR A 315 12.93 -15.72 -21.08
C TYR A 315 12.25 -14.94 -22.23
N ASN A 316 12.31 -13.61 -22.24
CA ASN A 316 11.72 -12.72 -23.25
C ASN A 316 10.23 -13.02 -23.52
N PRO A 317 9.34 -12.92 -22.51
CA PRO A 317 7.92 -13.17 -22.67
C PRO A 317 7.27 -12.13 -23.58
N THR A 318 6.07 -12.43 -24.07
CA THR A 318 5.37 -11.52 -25.02
C THR A 318 4.97 -10.18 -24.39
N ILE A 319 4.72 -10.14 -23.09
CA ILE A 319 4.58 -8.90 -22.31
C ILE A 319 5.82 -8.85 -21.42
N ASP A 320 6.75 -7.95 -21.74
CA ASP A 320 7.99 -7.77 -20.98
C ASP A 320 8.27 -6.28 -20.81
N GLU A 321 7.47 -5.62 -19.97
CA GLU A 321 7.60 -4.17 -19.79
C GLU A 321 8.96 -3.81 -19.19
N ASN A 322 9.65 -2.88 -19.85
CA ASN A 322 11.02 -2.43 -19.55
C ASN A 322 12.14 -3.48 -19.65
N ASN A 323 11.84 -4.75 -19.97
CA ASN A 323 12.83 -5.84 -20.08
C ASN A 323 13.86 -5.87 -18.92
N PRO A 324 13.43 -6.07 -17.65
CA PRO A 324 14.31 -6.11 -16.48
C PRO A 324 15.10 -7.43 -16.35
N GLU A 325 15.86 -7.82 -17.37
CA GLU A 325 16.60 -9.09 -17.43
C GLU A 325 17.98 -9.08 -16.73
N ASP A 326 18.48 -7.90 -16.36
CA ASP A 326 19.76 -7.72 -15.68
C ASP A 326 19.67 -6.72 -14.51
N VAL A 327 20.67 -6.68 -13.63
CA VAL A 327 20.61 -5.85 -12.41
C VAL A 327 20.42 -4.35 -12.69
N MET A 328 20.91 -3.81 -13.82
CA MET A 328 20.75 -2.39 -14.16
C MET A 328 19.33 -2.07 -14.60
N SER A 329 18.78 -2.89 -15.49
CA SER A 329 17.40 -2.79 -15.95
C SER A 329 16.40 -3.02 -14.81
N VAL A 330 16.67 -3.95 -13.89
CA VAL A 330 15.88 -4.15 -12.65
C VAL A 330 15.91 -2.93 -11.73
N VAL A 331 17.05 -2.28 -11.56
CA VAL A 331 17.14 -1.05 -10.76
C VAL A 331 16.28 0.05 -11.37
N SER A 332 16.36 0.24 -12.69
CA SER A 332 15.54 1.21 -13.42
C SER A 332 14.05 0.90 -13.29
N TYR A 333 13.68 -0.38 -13.44
CA TYR A 333 12.32 -0.89 -13.26
C TYR A 333 11.78 -0.58 -11.86
N LEU A 334 12.48 -0.99 -10.80
CA LEU A 334 12.05 -0.78 -9.42
C LEU A 334 11.94 0.70 -9.03
N LYS A 335 12.86 1.55 -9.54
CA LYS A 335 12.82 3.00 -9.34
C LYS A 335 11.79 3.71 -10.20
N ARG A 336 11.21 2.99 -11.17
CA ARG A 336 10.24 3.49 -12.15
C ARG A 336 10.76 4.70 -12.93
N GLU A 337 12.02 4.65 -13.34
CA GLU A 337 12.71 5.79 -13.95
C GLU A 337 12.03 6.27 -15.24
N GLN A 338 11.29 5.38 -15.91
CA GLN A 338 10.48 5.71 -17.09
C GLN A 338 9.41 6.79 -16.87
N TYR A 339 8.92 6.95 -15.64
CA TYR A 339 7.91 7.97 -15.34
C TYR A 339 8.52 9.34 -15.02
N GLY A 340 9.85 9.44 -15.06
CA GLY A 340 10.58 10.66 -14.74
C GLY A 340 10.50 11.07 -13.27
N THR A 341 10.94 12.30 -12.99
CA THR A 341 11.00 12.82 -11.63
C THR A 341 9.67 13.42 -11.19
N ARG A 342 9.22 13.08 -9.98
CA ARG A 342 8.04 13.68 -9.33
C ARG A 342 8.49 14.44 -8.07
N PRO A 343 8.70 15.76 -8.15
CA PRO A 343 9.17 16.52 -6.99
C PRO A 343 8.09 16.55 -5.90
N LEU A 344 8.39 15.98 -4.73
CA LEU A 344 7.44 15.94 -3.61
C LEU A 344 7.68 17.08 -2.60
N LEU A 345 8.92 17.27 -2.16
CA LEU A 345 9.24 18.25 -1.11
C LEU A 345 9.69 19.60 -1.67
N PHE A 346 10.39 19.60 -2.79
CA PHE A 346 10.91 20.81 -3.42
C PHE A 346 11.03 20.59 -4.92
N GLY A 347 10.69 21.60 -5.72
CA GLY A 347 10.77 21.52 -7.17
C GLY A 347 10.08 22.68 -7.88
N ARG A 348 10.04 22.61 -9.20
CA ARG A 348 9.58 23.68 -10.08
C ARG A 348 8.06 23.82 -10.16
N TYR A 349 7.61 24.99 -10.61
CA TYR A 349 6.29 25.15 -11.23
C TYR A 349 6.27 24.63 -12.67
N TYR A 350 5.07 24.40 -13.21
CA TYR A 350 4.88 23.95 -14.59
C TYR A 350 5.37 24.97 -15.62
N SER A 351 5.35 26.26 -15.27
CA SER A 351 5.80 27.39 -16.09
C SER A 351 7.30 27.69 -15.95
N ALA A 352 8.03 26.93 -15.12
CA ALA A 352 9.42 27.23 -14.83
C ALA A 352 10.31 27.06 -16.06
N GLU A 353 11.13 28.06 -16.32
CA GLU A 353 12.10 28.04 -17.41
C GLU A 353 13.31 27.18 -17.07
N LEU A 354 13.75 26.39 -18.04
CA LEU A 354 14.96 25.58 -17.97
C LEU A 354 16.17 26.49 -18.23
N ILE A 355 17.08 26.59 -17.25
CA ILE A 355 18.29 27.43 -17.35
C ILE A 355 19.50 26.61 -17.80
N ASP A 356 19.61 25.37 -17.33
CA ASP A 356 20.77 24.52 -17.58
C ASP A 356 20.39 23.03 -17.58
N GLN A 357 21.22 22.19 -18.20
CA GLN A 357 21.11 20.74 -18.17
C GLN A 357 22.45 20.14 -17.79
N LYS A 358 22.47 19.41 -16.68
CA LYS A 358 23.68 18.76 -16.18
C LYS A 358 23.66 17.28 -16.52
N LYS A 359 24.86 16.78 -16.80
CA LYS A 359 25.13 15.36 -16.95
C LYS A 359 25.11 14.70 -15.57
N GLY A 360 24.08 13.91 -15.31
CA GLY A 360 23.89 13.13 -14.09
C GLY A 360 24.59 11.78 -14.14
N ALA A 361 24.05 10.80 -13.40
CA ALA A 361 24.64 9.47 -13.28
C ALA A 361 24.72 8.71 -14.63
N PRO A 362 25.79 7.92 -14.88
CA PRO A 362 25.89 7.07 -16.07
C PRO A 362 24.80 6.00 -16.07
N VAL A 363 24.28 5.72 -17.27
CA VAL A 363 23.36 4.62 -17.56
C VAL A 363 24.15 3.50 -18.21
N TYR A 364 24.29 2.40 -17.48
CA TYR A 364 25.02 1.22 -17.96
C TYR A 364 24.09 0.27 -18.70
N ILE A 365 24.59 -0.29 -19.79
CA ILE A 365 24.00 -1.43 -20.50
C ILE A 365 24.98 -2.59 -20.49
N LYS A 366 24.45 -3.81 -20.59
CA LYS A 366 25.25 -5.01 -20.72
C LYS A 366 25.81 -5.12 -22.15
N GLY A 367 27.12 -4.96 -22.30
CA GLY A 367 27.83 -5.21 -23.55
C GLY A 367 28.20 -6.70 -23.72
N LYS A 368 29.06 -7.00 -24.68
CA LYS A 368 29.49 -8.39 -24.97
C LYS A 368 30.28 -9.01 -23.81
N ASP A 369 31.27 -8.27 -23.31
CA ASP A 369 32.23 -8.76 -22.31
C ASP A 369 32.23 -7.91 -21.03
N LYS A 370 31.64 -6.71 -21.07
CA LYS A 370 31.63 -5.75 -19.96
C LYS A 370 30.40 -4.85 -19.98
N TYR A 371 30.14 -4.12 -18.90
CA TYR A 371 29.12 -3.06 -18.89
C TYR A 371 29.66 -1.81 -19.60
N GLU A 372 28.86 -1.25 -20.49
CA GLU A 372 29.18 -0.07 -21.28
C GLU A 372 28.25 1.08 -20.90
N VAL A 373 28.77 2.32 -20.90
CA VAL A 373 27.94 3.49 -20.65
C VAL A 373 27.21 3.84 -21.94
N ALA A 374 25.90 3.60 -21.97
CA ALA A 374 25.05 3.92 -23.10
C ALA A 374 24.67 5.40 -23.14
N ASP A 375 24.37 5.96 -21.96
CA ASP A 375 23.91 7.33 -21.82
C ASP A 375 24.20 7.87 -20.41
N TYR A 376 23.80 9.09 -20.13
CA TYR A 376 23.82 9.70 -18.82
C TYR A 376 22.47 10.33 -18.53
N LYS A 377 22.00 10.19 -17.29
CA LYS A 377 20.77 10.86 -16.86
C LYS A 377 20.92 12.36 -17.02
N ILE A 378 19.89 13.02 -17.55
CA ILE A 378 19.87 14.47 -17.70
C ILE A 378 19.22 15.07 -16.45
N GLU A 379 19.98 15.87 -15.71
CA GLU A 379 19.49 16.64 -14.59
C GLU A 379 19.14 18.06 -15.06
N GLN A 380 17.84 18.34 -15.11
CA GLN A 380 17.32 19.63 -15.56
C GLN A 380 17.38 20.65 -14.42
N VAL A 381 18.01 21.80 -14.69
CA VAL A 381 18.16 22.91 -13.75
C VAL A 381 17.21 24.04 -14.14
N TYR A 382 16.31 24.38 -13.23
CA TYR A 382 15.27 25.40 -13.42
C TYR A 382 15.63 26.71 -12.73
N ASP A 383 15.01 27.82 -13.14
CA ASP A 383 15.11 29.09 -12.41
C ASP A 383 14.74 28.89 -10.94
N PRO A 384 15.66 29.13 -9.98
CA PRO A 384 15.36 29.03 -8.56
C PRO A 384 14.16 29.88 -8.13
N LYS A 385 13.88 30.99 -8.81
CA LYS A 385 12.72 31.87 -8.54
C LYS A 385 11.38 31.23 -8.91
N GLU A 386 11.40 30.21 -9.76
CA GLU A 386 10.22 29.45 -10.22
C GLU A 386 10.18 28.04 -9.61
N THR A 387 10.92 27.85 -8.53
CA THR A 387 10.86 26.66 -7.67
C THR A 387 10.18 26.98 -6.35
N THR A 388 9.59 25.95 -5.74
CA THR A 388 8.84 26.07 -4.50
C THR A 388 8.97 24.83 -3.65
N ILE A 389 8.63 24.98 -2.37
CA ILE A 389 8.41 23.86 -1.46
C ILE A 389 7.04 23.24 -1.75
N LEU A 390 6.93 21.92 -1.58
CA LEU A 390 5.71 21.15 -1.82
C LEU A 390 5.07 21.46 -3.18
N PRO A 391 5.78 21.29 -4.30
CA PRO A 391 5.25 21.66 -5.61
C PRO A 391 4.11 20.70 -6.02
N ARG A 392 2.91 21.23 -6.21
CA ARG A 392 1.69 20.49 -6.59
C ARG A 392 1.30 20.72 -8.06
N ILE A 393 1.74 21.84 -8.63
CA ILE A 393 1.49 22.25 -10.02
C ILE A 393 2.81 22.32 -10.82
N TRP A 394 3.58 21.23 -10.80
CA TRP A 394 4.93 21.18 -11.36
C TRP A 394 5.01 20.64 -12.80
N SER A 395 3.98 19.90 -13.22
CA SER A 395 4.04 19.12 -14.46
C SER A 395 3.67 19.95 -15.68
N GLY A 396 4.62 20.17 -16.59
CA GLY A 396 4.38 20.88 -17.84
C GLY A 396 3.31 20.23 -18.72
N SER A 397 3.19 18.90 -18.70
CA SER A 397 2.15 18.19 -19.47
C SER A 397 0.73 18.44 -18.94
N HIS A 398 0.60 18.90 -17.70
CA HIS A 398 -0.68 19.20 -17.04
C HIS A 398 -0.94 20.71 -16.91
N ALA A 399 -0.11 21.56 -17.53
CA ALA A 399 -0.22 23.02 -17.46
C ALA A 399 -1.64 23.52 -17.72
N ARG A 400 -2.29 23.01 -18.78
CA ARG A 400 -3.66 23.40 -19.15
C ARG A 400 -4.68 23.05 -18.05
N THR A 401 -4.55 21.88 -17.42
CA THR A 401 -5.43 21.48 -16.31
C THR A 401 -5.23 22.41 -15.12
N TYR A 402 -3.98 22.75 -14.79
CA TYR A 402 -3.70 23.71 -13.72
C TYR A 402 -4.30 25.08 -14.02
N GLU A 403 -4.13 25.59 -15.24
CA GLU A 403 -4.70 26.86 -15.68
C GLU A 403 -6.23 26.87 -15.56
N GLN A 404 -6.90 25.79 -15.99
CA GLN A 404 -8.35 25.64 -15.90
C GLN A 404 -8.87 25.58 -14.46
N GLU A 405 -8.27 24.74 -13.62
CA GLU A 405 -8.69 24.54 -12.22
C GLU A 405 -8.42 25.77 -11.35
N LEU A 406 -7.39 26.55 -11.67
CA LEU A 406 -7.00 27.72 -10.89
C LEU A 406 -7.60 29.02 -11.42
N GLY A 407 -8.04 29.04 -12.69
CA GLY A 407 -8.51 30.23 -13.39
C GLY A 407 -7.37 31.13 -13.87
N LEU A 408 -6.19 30.56 -14.15
CA LEU A 408 -5.02 31.30 -14.64
C LEU A 408 -5.11 31.52 -16.14
N ARG A 409 -4.63 32.68 -16.61
CA ARG A 409 -4.49 32.94 -18.05
C ARG A 409 -3.30 32.16 -18.59
N LYS A 410 -3.35 31.81 -19.88
CA LYS A 410 -2.24 31.16 -20.56
C LYS A 410 -0.96 32.00 -20.44
N GLY A 411 0.09 31.42 -19.85
CA GLY A 411 1.38 32.09 -19.62
C GLY A 411 1.45 32.95 -18.35
N GLU A 412 0.39 32.99 -17.55
CA GLU A 412 0.41 33.60 -16.21
C GLU A 412 1.27 32.74 -15.26
N LYS A 413 2.24 33.36 -14.59
CA LYS A 413 3.11 32.64 -13.65
C LYS A 413 2.33 32.34 -12.36
N PRO A 414 2.24 31.06 -11.95
CA PRO A 414 1.53 30.69 -10.75
C PRO A 414 2.26 31.15 -9.50
N THR A 415 1.51 31.42 -8.44
CA THR A 415 2.03 31.77 -7.13
C THR A 415 2.09 30.56 -6.20
N PHE A 416 2.73 30.72 -5.05
CA PHE A 416 2.63 29.74 -3.97
C PHE A 416 1.20 29.53 -3.47
N PHE A 417 0.36 30.56 -3.53
CA PHE A 417 -1.05 30.43 -3.15
C PHE A 417 -1.83 29.58 -4.16
N ASP A 418 -1.57 29.73 -5.47
CA ASP A 418 -2.17 28.88 -6.51
C ASP A 418 -1.79 27.41 -6.33
N ASN A 419 -0.54 27.16 -5.95
CA ASN A 419 -0.05 25.83 -5.61
C ASN A 419 -0.84 25.19 -4.45
N LEU A 420 -1.07 25.94 -3.37
CA LEU A 420 -1.85 25.47 -2.23
C LEU A 420 -3.34 25.35 -2.57
N LYS A 421 -3.89 26.30 -3.34
CA LYS A 421 -5.26 26.25 -3.82
C LYS A 421 -5.50 24.96 -4.60
N PHE A 422 -4.63 24.63 -5.55
CA PHE A 422 -4.72 23.36 -6.30
C PHE A 422 -4.65 22.13 -5.38
N MET A 423 -3.77 22.17 -4.38
CA MET A 423 -3.65 21.09 -3.40
C MET A 423 -4.98 20.84 -2.68
N PHE A 424 -5.59 21.89 -2.14
CA PHE A 424 -6.77 21.76 -1.30
C PHE A 424 -8.06 21.59 -2.11
N SER A 425 -8.21 22.29 -3.24
CA SER A 425 -9.42 22.21 -4.06
C SER A 425 -9.46 20.96 -4.92
N TYR A 426 -8.37 20.67 -5.65
CA TYR A 426 -8.35 19.60 -6.63
C TYR A 426 -7.81 18.30 -6.02
N GLN A 427 -6.57 18.28 -5.52
CA GLN A 427 -5.97 17.02 -5.06
C GLN A 427 -6.65 16.47 -3.80
N MET A 428 -6.91 17.32 -2.80
CA MET A 428 -7.62 16.89 -1.59
C MET A 428 -9.13 16.95 -1.79
N GLY A 429 -9.67 18.03 -2.36
CA GLY A 429 -11.14 18.17 -2.53
C GLY A 429 -11.71 17.20 -3.56
N HIS A 430 -11.33 17.36 -4.83
CA HIS A 430 -11.86 16.61 -5.96
C HIS A 430 -11.39 15.15 -6.01
N MET A 431 -10.09 14.89 -5.79
CA MET A 431 -9.54 13.54 -5.95
C MET A 431 -9.64 12.67 -4.70
N TYR A 432 -9.77 13.24 -3.49
CA TYR A 432 -9.82 12.47 -2.24
C TYR A 432 -11.15 12.64 -1.49
N TRP A 433 -11.46 13.85 -1.00
CA TRP A 433 -12.63 14.11 -0.17
C TRP A 433 -13.93 13.79 -0.88
N ARG A 434 -14.00 13.97 -2.20
CA ARG A 434 -15.14 13.54 -3.01
C ARG A 434 -15.45 12.06 -2.87
N TYR A 435 -14.45 11.20 -3.06
CA TYR A 435 -14.61 9.74 -2.95
C TYR A 435 -14.79 9.30 -1.50
N PHE A 436 -14.11 9.94 -0.55
CA PHE A 436 -14.39 9.74 0.88
C PHE A 436 -15.88 10.00 1.16
N MET A 437 -16.41 11.14 0.70
CA MET A 437 -17.81 11.49 0.91
C MET A 437 -18.79 10.62 0.13
N TRP A 438 -18.42 10.04 -1.02
CA TRP A 438 -19.25 9.04 -1.70
C TRP A 438 -19.57 7.86 -0.78
N ASN A 439 -18.60 7.41 0.02
CA ASN A 439 -18.79 6.29 0.93
C ASN A 439 -19.65 6.64 2.16
N PHE A 440 -19.64 7.90 2.62
CA PHE A 440 -20.26 8.27 3.91
C PHE A 440 -21.45 9.24 3.82
N ALA A 441 -21.64 9.93 2.70
CA ALA A 441 -22.75 10.85 2.44
C ALA A 441 -23.56 10.44 1.21
N GLY A 442 -22.93 9.80 0.24
CA GLY A 442 -23.52 9.31 -0.99
C GLY A 442 -23.05 10.08 -2.22
N ARG A 443 -23.36 9.58 -3.41
CA ARG A 443 -22.89 10.10 -4.70
C ARG A 443 -24.03 10.52 -5.62
N ALA A 444 -23.77 11.54 -6.44
CA ALA A 444 -24.77 12.13 -7.33
C ALA A 444 -25.17 11.21 -8.50
N SER A 445 -24.21 10.45 -9.03
CA SER A 445 -24.34 9.46 -10.10
C SER A 445 -23.04 8.65 -10.21
N ASP A 446 -23.02 7.67 -11.13
CA ASP A 446 -21.84 6.93 -11.60
C ASP A 446 -21.15 7.58 -12.81
N ILE A 447 -21.55 8.80 -13.18
CA ILE A 447 -20.96 9.54 -14.31
C ILE A 447 -19.63 10.14 -13.86
N GLN A 448 -18.65 10.15 -14.77
CA GLN A 448 -17.36 10.78 -14.52
C GLN A 448 -17.53 12.19 -13.96
N ASP A 449 -16.75 12.46 -12.91
CA ASP A 449 -16.75 13.71 -12.15
C ASP A 449 -17.99 14.04 -11.30
N ALA A 450 -18.87 13.06 -11.05
CA ALA A 450 -20.01 13.22 -10.14
C ALA A 450 -19.59 13.71 -8.74
N THR A 451 -20.34 14.66 -8.19
CA THR A 451 -20.12 15.13 -6.81
C THR A 451 -20.72 14.17 -5.77
N TRP A 452 -20.33 14.34 -4.51
CA TRP A 452 -21.03 13.74 -3.37
C TRP A 452 -22.29 14.55 -3.03
N LEU A 453 -23.24 13.95 -2.31
CA LEU A 453 -24.51 14.59 -1.95
C LEU A 453 -24.57 14.96 -0.48
N SER A 454 -24.88 16.23 -0.19
CA SER A 454 -25.20 16.68 1.16
C SER A 454 -26.65 16.34 1.56
N VAL A 455 -27.00 16.60 2.82
CA VAL A 455 -28.40 16.47 3.31
C VAL A 455 -29.37 17.34 2.50
N VAL A 456 -28.96 18.54 2.11
CA VAL A 456 -29.81 19.46 1.33
C VAL A 456 -30.07 18.91 -0.08
N ASP A 457 -29.08 18.23 -0.67
CA ASP A 457 -29.19 17.67 -2.02
C ASP A 457 -30.15 16.48 -2.11
N ALA A 458 -30.51 15.86 -0.97
CA ALA A 458 -31.54 14.83 -0.91
C ALA A 458 -32.92 15.36 -1.31
N PHE A 459 -33.18 16.65 -1.07
CA PHE A 459 -34.48 17.29 -1.27
C PHE A 459 -34.55 18.13 -2.54
N LYS A 460 -33.43 18.32 -3.24
CA LYS A 460 -33.40 19.05 -4.51
C LYS A 460 -33.98 18.19 -5.63
N LYS A 461 -34.87 18.77 -6.43
CA LYS A 461 -35.30 18.14 -7.69
C LYS A 461 -34.13 18.12 -8.67
N VAL A 462 -33.84 16.94 -9.21
CA VAL A 462 -32.81 16.72 -10.24
C VAL A 462 -33.46 16.27 -11.54
N PRO A 463 -32.80 16.42 -12.70
CA PRO A 463 -33.31 15.90 -13.98
C PRO A 463 -33.65 14.40 -13.90
N ALA A 464 -34.63 13.96 -14.68
CA ALA A 464 -35.10 12.57 -14.68
C ALA A 464 -33.96 11.56 -14.96
N SER A 465 -33.01 11.92 -15.82
CA SER A 465 -31.82 11.11 -16.13
C SER A 465 -30.94 10.85 -14.91
N ILE A 466 -30.77 11.83 -14.02
CA ILE A 466 -30.00 11.70 -12.77
C ILE A 466 -30.85 11.04 -11.69
N SER A 467 -32.14 11.36 -11.61
CA SER A 467 -33.04 10.74 -10.63
C SER A 467 -33.20 9.24 -10.84
N ALA A 468 -33.17 8.77 -12.09
CA ALA A 468 -33.28 7.36 -12.45
C ALA A 468 -31.91 6.64 -12.51
N ASN A 469 -30.80 7.36 -12.29
CA ASN A 469 -29.46 6.79 -12.32
C ASN A 469 -29.27 5.84 -11.12
N ARG A 470 -28.95 4.57 -11.38
CA ARG A 470 -28.76 3.55 -10.33
C ARG A 470 -27.54 3.81 -9.44
N GLY A 471 -26.55 4.54 -9.96
CA GLY A 471 -25.40 4.97 -9.19
C GLY A 471 -25.72 6.09 -8.20
N ARG A 472 -26.85 6.80 -8.32
CA ARG A 472 -27.23 7.85 -7.37
C ARG A 472 -27.65 7.26 -6.03
N ASN A 473 -27.04 7.73 -4.94
CA ASN A 473 -27.43 7.38 -3.58
C ASN A 473 -27.21 8.55 -2.61
N ASN A 474 -28.00 8.64 -1.55
CA ASN A 474 -27.84 9.66 -0.50
C ASN A 474 -28.06 9.00 0.87
N TYR A 475 -27.03 9.02 1.71
CA TYR A 475 -27.04 8.41 3.05
C TYR A 475 -27.38 9.42 4.15
N LEU A 476 -27.79 10.63 3.78
CA LEU A 476 -28.10 11.76 4.67
C LEU A 476 -26.95 12.08 5.64
N MET A 477 -25.71 11.76 5.23
CA MET A 477 -24.49 11.86 6.05
C MET A 477 -24.55 11.03 7.35
N LEU A 478 -25.50 10.11 7.51
CA LEU A 478 -25.65 9.30 8.72
C LEU A 478 -24.41 8.44 9.00
N PRO A 479 -23.81 7.73 8.01
CA PRO A 479 -22.57 6.99 8.24
C PRO A 479 -21.43 7.90 8.71
N LEU A 480 -21.30 9.10 8.12
CA LEU A 480 -20.28 10.08 8.54
C LEU A 480 -20.48 10.51 9.99
N LEU A 481 -21.72 10.85 10.37
CA LEU A 481 -22.05 11.27 11.73
C LEU A 481 -21.79 10.15 12.75
N LEU A 482 -22.16 8.91 12.42
CA LEU A 482 -21.87 7.75 13.27
C LEU A 482 -20.35 7.53 13.44
N GLY A 483 -19.57 7.69 12.37
CA GLY A 483 -18.11 7.65 12.44
C GLY A 483 -17.53 8.73 13.36
N ILE A 484 -18.00 9.97 13.24
CA ILE A 484 -17.57 11.09 14.10
C ILE A 484 -17.94 10.84 15.56
N ILE A 485 -19.17 10.40 15.83
CA ILE A 485 -19.61 10.04 17.20
C ILE A 485 -18.74 8.92 17.76
N GLY A 486 -18.43 7.89 16.96
CA GLY A 486 -17.54 6.80 17.34
C GLY A 486 -16.12 7.27 17.66
N LEU A 487 -15.56 8.19 16.88
CA LEU A 487 -14.25 8.80 17.15
C LEU A 487 -14.25 9.61 18.44
N ILE A 488 -15.27 10.45 18.68
CA ILE A 488 -15.41 11.23 19.92
C ILE A 488 -15.55 10.30 21.13
N TYR A 489 -16.40 9.27 21.03
CA TYR A 489 -16.57 8.27 22.08
C TYR A 489 -15.25 7.55 22.40
N THR A 490 -14.50 7.16 21.37
CA THR A 490 -13.21 6.50 21.53
C THR A 490 -12.18 7.44 22.15
N TYR A 491 -12.14 8.71 21.77
CA TYR A 491 -11.27 9.71 22.41
C TYR A 491 -11.57 9.84 23.91
N MET A 492 -12.85 9.90 24.27
CA MET A 492 -13.28 10.04 25.67
C MET A 492 -12.99 8.80 26.52
N LYS A 493 -13.17 7.59 25.97
CA LYS A 493 -13.05 6.33 26.73
C LYS A 493 -11.67 5.70 26.66
N ALA A 494 -10.99 5.86 25.54
CA ALA A 494 -9.79 5.13 25.16
C ALA A 494 -8.85 5.99 24.26
N PRO A 495 -8.22 7.05 24.81
CA PRO A 495 -7.40 7.99 24.03
C PRO A 495 -6.28 7.31 23.23
N ARG A 496 -5.67 6.25 23.76
CA ARG A 496 -4.62 5.49 23.06
C ARG A 496 -5.15 4.86 21.77
N GLN A 497 -6.32 4.23 21.85
CA GLN A 497 -7.01 3.63 20.70
C GLN A 497 -7.46 4.69 19.70
N PHE A 498 -7.90 5.86 20.19
CA PHE A 498 -8.22 6.99 19.33
C PHE A 498 -7.02 7.43 18.48
N PHE A 499 -5.83 7.61 19.07
CA PHE A 499 -4.65 8.01 18.30
C PHE A 499 -4.18 6.93 17.32
N ILE A 500 -4.33 5.64 17.66
CA ILE A 500 -4.08 4.54 16.72
C ILE A 500 -5.01 4.65 15.51
N LEU A 501 -6.33 4.78 15.74
CA LEU A 501 -7.34 4.87 14.69
C LEU A 501 -7.19 6.13 13.83
N LEU A 502 -6.90 7.27 14.46
CA LEU A 502 -6.67 8.54 13.77
C LEU A 502 -5.44 8.45 12.87
N THR A 503 -4.35 7.85 13.37
CA THR A 503 -3.12 7.67 12.60
C THR A 503 -3.33 6.71 11.45
N LEU A 504 -4.10 5.63 11.66
CA LEU A 504 -4.48 4.71 10.59
C LEU A 504 -5.26 5.45 9.49
N PHE A 505 -6.33 6.16 9.86
CA PHE A 505 -7.17 6.92 8.92
C PHE A 505 -6.39 7.95 8.08
N PHE A 506 -5.37 8.61 8.63
CA PHE A 506 -4.59 9.58 7.87
C PHE A 506 -3.52 8.96 6.95
N LEU A 507 -3.06 7.76 7.26
CA LEU A 507 -1.96 7.11 6.54
C LEU A 507 -2.44 6.09 5.49
N THR A 508 -3.58 5.45 5.73
CA THR A 508 -4.24 4.50 4.82
C THR A 508 -5.50 5.12 4.25
#